data_AF-W1Y3K2-F1
#
_entry.id   AF-W1Y3K2-F1
#
_cell.length_a   1.000
_cell.length_b   1.000
_cell.length_c   1.000
_cell.angle_alpha   90.00
_cell.angle_beta   90.00
_cell.angle_gamma   90.00
#
_symmetry.space_group_name_H-M   'P 1'
#
loop_
_entity.id
_entity.type
_entity.pdbx_description
1 polymer ?
#
loop_
_entity_poly.entity_id
_entity_poly.type
_entity_poly.pdbx_seq_one_letter_code
_entity_poly.pdbx_strand_id
1 'polypeptide(L)'
;DLSQSVDNEYYCLLLAKELGLNVPDAEIIKAGNVRALAVERFDRRWNAERTVLLRLPQEDMCQTFGLPSSVKYESDGGPGIARIMAFLMGSSEAL
;
A
#
# COMPACT_ATOMS: atom_id res chain seq x y z
N ASP A 1 4.56 19.35 -12.23
CA ASP A 1 3.28 19.62 -11.56
C ASP A 1 2.57 18.29 -11.38
N LEU A 2 2.06 18.02 -10.16
CA LEU A 2 1.34 16.79 -9.81
C LEU A 2 -0.19 16.98 -9.93
N SER A 3 -0.65 17.98 -10.71
CA SER A 3 -2.06 18.30 -10.93
C SER A 3 -2.90 17.15 -11.48
N GLN A 4 -2.28 16.14 -12.10
CA GLN A 4 -2.93 14.92 -12.60
C GLN A 4 -2.53 13.67 -11.79
N SER A 5 -2.15 13.82 -10.52
CA SER A 5 -1.75 12.69 -9.66
C SER A 5 -2.81 11.59 -9.58
N VAL A 6 -4.10 11.95 -9.55
CA VAL A 6 -5.22 10.99 -9.54
C VAL A 6 -5.21 10.09 -10.77
N ASP A 7 -5.08 10.69 -11.95
CA ASP A 7 -5.09 9.94 -13.22
C ASP A 7 -3.79 9.13 -13.38
N ASN A 8 -2.66 9.67 -12.93
CA ASN A 8 -1.37 8.99 -12.93
C ASN A 8 -1.41 7.73 -12.06
N GLU A 9 -1.81 7.85 -10.80
CA GLU A 9 -1.82 6.73 -9.86
C GLU A 9 -2.87 5.67 -10.26
N TYR A 10 -4.03 6.10 -10.74
CA TYR A 10 -5.04 5.17 -11.28
C TYR A 10 -4.51 4.36 -12.46
N TYR A 11 -3.84 5.01 -13.42
CA TYR A 11 -3.23 4.32 -14.56
C TYR A 11 -2.14 3.35 -14.11
N CYS A 12 -1.28 3.74 -13.17
CA CYS A 12 -0.24 2.88 -12.61
C CYS A 12 -0.82 1.63 -11.94
N LEU A 13 -1.89 1.78 -11.14
CA LEU A 13 -2.55 0.66 -10.47
C LEU A 13 -3.20 -0.29 -11.47
N LEU A 14 -3.90 0.23 -12.49
CA LEU A 14 -4.46 -0.61 -13.55
C LEU A 14 -3.39 -1.40 -14.30
N LEU A 15 -2.30 -0.73 -14.70
CA LEU A 15 -1.19 -1.37 -15.39
C LEU A 15 -0.52 -2.43 -14.51
N ALA A 16 -0.26 -2.12 -13.24
CA ALA A 16 0.34 -3.06 -12.30
C ALA A 16 -0.54 -4.32 -12.13
N LYS A 17 -1.86 -4.13 -12.00
CA LYS A 17 -2.82 -5.23 -11.92
C LYS A 17 -2.83 -6.08 -13.20
N GLU A 18 -2.84 -5.45 -14.38
CA GLU A 18 -2.82 -6.15 -15.67
C GLU A 18 -1.51 -6.94 -15.89
N LEU A 19 -0.40 -6.46 -15.31
CA LEU A 19 0.89 -7.16 -15.29
C LEU A 19 0.97 -8.27 -14.22
N GLY A 20 -0.10 -8.50 -13.45
CA GLY A 20 -0.17 -9.54 -12.43
C GLY A 20 0.50 -9.19 -11.10
N LEU A 21 0.81 -7.91 -10.84
CA LEU A 21 1.29 -7.47 -9.53
C LEU A 21 0.12 -7.41 -8.52
N ASN A 22 0.41 -7.76 -7.27
CA ASN A 22 -0.56 -7.68 -6.19
C ASN A 22 -0.71 -6.22 -5.71
N VAL A 23 -1.74 -5.53 -6.20
CA VAL A 23 -2.04 -4.13 -5.91
C VAL A 23 -3.51 -3.97 -5.49
N PRO A 24 -3.87 -2.93 -4.70
CA PRO A 24 -5.25 -2.70 -4.31
C PRO A 24 -6.11 -2.29 -5.51
N ASP A 25 -7.40 -2.61 -5.43
CA ASP A 25 -8.39 -2.04 -6.33
C ASP A 25 -8.56 -0.54 -6.06
N ALA A 26 -8.80 0.22 -7.13
CA ALA A 26 -9.02 1.65 -7.03
C ALA A 26 -10.04 2.11 -8.07
N GLU A 27 -10.73 3.21 -7.76
CA GLU A 27 -11.65 3.88 -8.66
C GLU A 27 -11.48 5.39 -8.57
N ILE A 28 -11.70 6.08 -9.70
CA ILE A 28 -11.74 7.54 -9.69
C ILE A 28 -13.17 8.01 -9.36
N ILE A 29 -13.31 8.70 -8.24
CA ILE A 29 -14.56 9.30 -7.81
C ILE A 29 -14.61 10.81 -8.10
N LYS A 30 -15.82 11.34 -8.21
CA LYS A 30 -16.07 12.78 -8.35
C LYS A 30 -17.12 13.23 -7.35
N ALA A 31 -16.80 14.28 -6.58
CA ALA A 31 -17.72 14.95 -5.67
C ALA A 31 -17.76 16.45 -6.00
N GLY A 32 -18.76 16.87 -6.76
CA GLY A 32 -18.79 18.20 -7.36
C GLY A 32 -17.59 18.42 -8.29
N ASN A 33 -16.80 19.45 -8.01
CA ASN A 33 -15.58 19.76 -8.77
C ASN A 33 -14.33 19.03 -8.25
N VAL A 34 -14.46 18.22 -7.19
CA VAL A 34 -13.34 17.44 -6.64
C VAL A 34 -13.26 16.10 -7.38
N ARG A 35 -12.09 15.83 -7.99
CA ARG A 35 -11.70 14.53 -8.53
C ARG A 35 -10.72 13.89 -7.55
N ALA A 36 -11.00 12.68 -7.10
CA ALA A 36 -10.17 11.96 -6.13
C ALA A 36 -10.03 10.47 -6.50
N LEU A 37 -9.00 9.83 -5.97
CA LEU A 37 -8.81 8.39 -6.08
C LEU A 37 -9.32 7.71 -4.80
N ALA A 38 -10.27 6.79 -4.93
CA ALA A 38 -10.68 5.91 -3.84
C ALA A 38 -9.97 4.57 -4.00
N VAL A 39 -9.12 4.21 -3.04
CA VAL A 39 -8.35 2.96 -3.02
C VAL A 39 -8.97 2.01 -1.99
N GLU A 40 -9.28 0.79 -2.40
CA GLU A 40 -9.81 -0.22 -1.50
C GLU A 40 -8.74 -0.63 -0.48
N ARG A 41 -9.13 -0.59 0.80
CA ARG A 41 -8.21 -0.86 1.90
C ARG A 41 -7.99 -2.36 2.08
N PHE A 42 -6.77 -2.82 1.80
CA PHE A 42 -6.37 -4.21 2.02
C PHE A 42 -6.17 -4.58 3.50
N ASP A 43 -6.11 -3.60 4.40
CA ASP A 43 -6.08 -3.80 5.86
C ASP A 43 -7.49 -3.87 6.48
N ARG A 44 -8.52 -4.10 5.65
CA ARG A 44 -9.92 -4.26 6.07
C ARG A 44 -10.53 -5.48 5.40
N ARG A 45 -11.42 -6.17 6.10
CA ARG A 45 -12.14 -7.33 5.54
C ARG A 45 -13.50 -7.50 6.19
N TRP A 46 -14.54 -7.64 5.38
CA TRP A 46 -15.85 -8.07 5.87
C TRP A 46 -15.80 -9.52 6.36
N ASN A 47 -16.52 -9.86 7.42
CA ASN A 47 -16.85 -11.26 7.70
C ASN A 47 -17.73 -11.83 6.57
N ALA A 48 -17.88 -13.16 6.55
CA ALA A 48 -18.64 -13.84 5.50
C ALA A 48 -20.08 -13.32 5.37
N GLU A 49 -20.72 -13.00 6.50
CA GLU A 49 -22.10 -12.50 6.56
C GLU A 49 -22.22 -10.99 6.31
N ARG A 50 -21.11 -10.28 6.12
CA ARG A 50 -21.05 -8.81 5.92
C ARG A 50 -21.73 -7.99 7.02
N THR A 51 -21.71 -8.49 8.23
CA THR A 51 -22.25 -7.82 9.42
C THR A 51 -21.17 -7.08 10.21
N VAL A 52 -19.89 -7.44 10.01
CA VAL A 52 -18.74 -6.88 10.71
C VAL A 52 -17.64 -6.56 9.71
N LEU A 53 -17.15 -5.32 9.74
CA LEU A 53 -15.94 -4.91 9.04
C LEU A 53 -14.74 -5.00 9.97
N LEU A 54 -13.93 -6.05 9.79
CA LEU A 54 -12.73 -6.30 10.58
C LEU A 54 -11.57 -5.42 10.13
N ARG A 55 -10.67 -5.12 11.07
CA ARG A 55 -9.35 -4.55 10.78
C ARG A 55 -8.31 -5.67 10.78
N LEU A 56 -7.42 -5.65 9.80
CA LEU A 56 -6.26 -6.53 9.74
C LEU A 56 -5.04 -5.76 10.27
N PRO A 57 -4.30 -6.27 11.27
CA PRO A 57 -3.07 -5.63 11.73
C PRO A 57 -2.05 -5.51 10.61
N GLN A 58 -1.47 -4.33 10.46
CA GLN A 58 -0.45 -4.02 9.46
C GLN A 58 0.47 -2.92 9.98
N GLU A 59 1.73 -2.99 9.60
CA GLU A 59 2.76 -1.99 9.82
C GLU A 59 3.57 -1.76 8.55
N ASP A 60 4.25 -0.62 8.45
CA ASP A 60 5.23 -0.34 7.39
C ASP A 60 6.66 -0.76 7.80
N MET A 61 7.60 -0.76 6.85
CA MET A 61 8.97 -1.18 7.10
C MET A 61 9.74 -0.29 8.09
N CYS A 62 9.39 1.00 8.21
CA CYS A 62 10.01 1.85 9.24
C CYS A 62 9.55 1.40 10.62
N GLN A 63 8.25 1.15 10.80
CA GLN A 63 7.67 0.66 12.05
C GLN A 63 8.25 -0.71 12.45
N THR A 64 8.29 -1.67 11.52
CA THR A 64 8.88 -3.00 11.75
C THR A 64 10.33 -2.92 12.23
N PHE A 65 11.12 -1.96 11.73
CA PHE A 65 12.50 -1.75 12.14
C PHE A 65 12.68 -0.76 13.29
N GLY A 66 11.60 -0.21 13.87
CA GLY A 66 11.66 0.78 14.94
C GLY A 66 12.30 2.11 14.52
N LEU A 67 12.23 2.46 13.23
CA LEU A 67 12.85 3.64 12.64
C LEU A 67 11.89 4.84 12.61
N PRO A 68 12.39 6.07 12.83
CA PRO A 68 11.60 7.27 12.60
C PRO A 68 11.34 7.49 11.11
N SER A 69 10.25 8.18 10.77
CA SER A 69 9.88 8.48 9.38
C SER A 69 10.89 9.35 8.62
N SER A 70 11.77 10.07 9.35
CA SER A 70 12.83 10.91 8.78
C SER A 70 13.89 10.13 8.01
N VAL A 71 14.04 8.82 8.28
CA VAL A 71 15.00 7.94 7.59
C VAL A 71 14.28 6.95 6.67
N LYS A 72 13.11 7.30 6.12
CA LYS A 72 12.36 6.40 5.23
C LYS A 72 13.05 6.14 3.89
N TYR A 73 13.92 7.05 3.45
CA TYR A 73 14.69 6.91 2.21
C TYR A 73 16.04 6.25 2.48
N GLU A 74 16.47 5.35 1.60
CA GLU A 74 17.79 4.70 1.68
C GLU A 74 18.94 5.72 1.70
N SER A 75 18.82 6.81 0.91
CA SER A 75 19.81 7.90 0.90
C SER A 75 19.98 8.61 2.24
N ASP A 76 18.95 8.56 3.09
CA ASP A 76 18.93 9.16 4.43
C ASP A 76 19.23 8.11 5.52
N GLY A 77 19.69 6.91 5.14
CA GLY A 77 20.03 5.81 6.06
C GLY A 77 18.90 4.79 6.30
N GLY A 78 17.82 4.86 5.50
CA GLY A 78 16.69 3.94 5.55
C GLY A 78 16.94 2.53 5.04
N PRO A 79 15.98 1.61 5.23
CA PRO A 79 16.10 0.23 4.76
C PRO A 79 15.98 0.14 3.23
N GLY A 80 17.05 -0.36 2.58
CA GLY A 80 17.09 -0.67 1.17
C GLY A 80 16.58 -2.06 0.79
N ILE A 81 16.70 -2.40 -0.50
CA ILE A 81 16.31 -3.73 -1.04
C ILE A 81 16.99 -4.85 -0.25
N ALA A 82 18.30 -4.76 0.00
CA ALA A 82 19.05 -5.83 0.67
C ALA A 82 18.52 -6.13 2.08
N ARG A 83 18.23 -5.08 2.87
CA ARG A 83 17.73 -5.23 4.24
C ARG A 83 16.29 -5.76 4.27
N ILE A 84 15.44 -5.26 3.38
CA ILE A 84 14.04 -5.72 3.28
C ILE A 84 13.99 -7.17 2.82
N MET A 85 14.79 -7.57 1.83
CA MET A 85 14.85 -8.96 1.36
C MET A 85 15.35 -9.92 2.45
N ALA A 86 16.37 -9.53 3.21
CA ALA A 86 16.84 -10.34 4.36
C ALA A 86 15.74 -10.50 5.42
N PHE A 87 14.96 -9.45 5.68
CA PHE A 87 13.81 -9.51 6.60
C PHE A 87 12.71 -10.45 6.08
N LEU A 88 12.37 -10.38 4.79
CA LEU A 88 11.32 -11.20 4.18
C LEU A 88 11.65 -12.71 4.15
N MET A 89 12.90 -13.12 4.40
CA MET A 89 13.24 -14.53 4.62
C MET A 89 12.48 -15.15 5.80
N GLY A 90 12.07 -14.34 6.80
CA GLY A 90 11.20 -14.79 7.89
C GLY A 90 9.74 -15.03 7.46
N SER A 91 9.31 -14.49 6.31
CA SER A 91 7.93 -14.65 5.84
C SER A 91 7.64 -16.07 5.34
N SER A 92 8.65 -16.79 4.85
CA SER A 92 8.48 -18.20 4.43
C SER A 92 8.37 -19.17 5.61
N GLU A 93 8.74 -18.73 6.82
CA GLU A 93 8.71 -19.53 8.05
C GLU A 93 7.61 -19.05 9.02
N ALA A 94 6.77 -18.10 8.58
CA ALA A 94 5.65 -17.61 9.37
C ALA A 94 4.59 -18.72 9.56
N LEU A 95 4.41 -19.15 10.81
CA LEU A 95 3.38 -20.11 11.25
C LEU A 95 1.96 -19.56 11.14
#